data_AF-A0A517VW53-F1
#
_entry.id   AF-A0A517VW53-F1
#
_cell.length_a   1.000
_cell.length_b   1.000
_cell.length_c   1.000
_cell.angle_alpha   90.00
_cell.angle_beta   90.00
_cell.angle_gamma   90.00
#
_symmetry.space_group_name_H-M   'P 1'
#
loop_
_entity.id
_entity.type
_entity.pdbx_description
1 polymer ?
#
loop_
_entity_poly.entity_id
_entity_poly.type
_entity_poly.pdbx_seq_one_letter_code
_entity_poly.pdbx_strand_id
1 'polypeptide(L)'
;MSNPEHVKIVRQGTEALTQWQSENPDVLLDLSGANLGGAELGEANLHEANLSEANLFHTNLKKANLSKADLSKANLFHADLSESNLRYANLNEANLHDANLSQANLLSADLSKASMFNADFNDANCINVNLKQANLKMAIFKMAILRDANLSQANMSKADLSWCDLSGADLSKADLNTADLSNADLSWCKMSGSKLNETDLTGAILNAADLSLALLQGTNLESTELTNVIVDSRTYFSGCKYNKKSDATGTALRTARFNPITDLSYLEWNMRRHMWETKYQEMPTMKKWAVQAFWWSSDYGNSTQRILACIVGFALLFAMIYSSSIVLDDYIITSELPFVELPDKLVSASIFMRIYSCLYFSCVTMTTLGFGDIHANPLSVTGQALVMLEVLIGYILLGSLITRLSVSFTSVE
;
A
#
# COMPACT_ATOMS: atom_id res chain seq x y z
N MET A 1 -14.18 -15.88 45.89
CA MET A 1 -13.78 -17.23 46.32
C MET A 1 -14.78 -18.16 45.68
N SER A 2 -14.32 -19.06 44.82
CA SER A 2 -15.18 -19.98 44.07
C SER A 2 -16.11 -20.80 44.96
N ASN A 3 -17.24 -21.21 44.38
CA ASN A 3 -18.15 -22.15 45.03
C ASN A 3 -17.55 -23.57 44.94
N PRO A 4 -17.28 -24.25 46.09
CA PRO A 4 -16.65 -25.57 46.08
C PRO A 4 -17.43 -26.65 45.33
N GLU A 5 -18.76 -26.61 45.35
CA GLU A 5 -19.60 -27.56 44.60
C GLU A 5 -19.47 -27.32 43.09
N HIS A 6 -19.43 -26.06 42.64
CA HIS A 6 -19.21 -25.72 41.23
C HIS A 6 -17.83 -26.19 40.75
N VAL A 7 -16.78 -26.00 41.55
CA VAL A 7 -15.44 -26.47 41.19
C VAL A 7 -15.39 -28.00 41.12
N LYS A 8 -16.05 -28.68 42.06
CA LYS A 8 -16.11 -30.14 42.11
C LYS A 8 -16.81 -30.71 40.88
N ILE A 9 -17.96 -30.16 40.47
CA ILE A 9 -18.69 -30.65 39.30
C ILE A 9 -17.91 -30.40 38.00
N VAL A 10 -17.29 -29.22 37.86
CA VAL A 10 -16.47 -28.89 36.69
C VAL A 10 -15.26 -29.81 36.58
N ARG A 11 -14.63 -30.18 37.70
CA ARG A 11 -13.51 -31.15 37.72
C ARG A 11 -13.92 -32.58 37.37
N GLN A 12 -15.20 -32.92 37.40
CA GLN A 12 -15.70 -34.22 36.96
C GLN A 12 -15.88 -34.29 35.44
N GLY A 13 -15.73 -33.17 34.72
CA GLY A 13 -15.78 -33.09 33.26
C GLY A 13 -17.10 -32.56 32.70
N THR A 14 -17.12 -32.32 31.39
CA THR A 14 -18.26 -31.70 30.68
C THR A 14 -19.59 -32.43 30.87
N GLU A 15 -19.61 -33.76 30.90
CA GLU A 15 -20.86 -34.54 31.07
C GLU A 15 -21.51 -34.29 32.43
N ALA A 16 -20.72 -34.34 33.50
CA ALA A 16 -21.20 -34.08 34.86
C ALA A 16 -21.71 -32.65 35.00
N LEU A 17 -20.98 -31.69 34.43
CA LEU A 17 -21.39 -30.29 34.39
C LEU A 17 -22.74 -30.12 33.67
N THR A 18 -22.90 -30.77 32.51
CA THR A 18 -24.13 -30.70 31.71
C THR A 18 -25.32 -31.26 32.48
N GLN A 19 -25.16 -32.40 33.15
CA GLN A 19 -26.21 -32.98 33.99
C GLN A 19 -26.58 -32.04 35.13
N TRP A 20 -25.59 -31.51 35.85
CA TRP A 20 -25.83 -30.59 36.97
C TRP A 20 -26.54 -29.30 36.54
N GLN A 21 -26.20 -28.76 35.36
CA GLN A 21 -26.88 -27.59 34.80
C GLN A 21 -28.33 -27.88 34.41
N SER A 22 -28.64 -29.11 33.99
CA SER A 22 -30.04 -29.50 33.72
C SER A 22 -30.90 -29.53 34.99
N GLU A 23 -30.29 -29.82 36.14
CA GLU A 23 -30.93 -29.82 37.46
C GLU A 23 -30.95 -28.41 38.09
N ASN A 24 -30.07 -27.50 37.65
CA ASN A 24 -29.88 -26.16 38.23
C ASN A 24 -29.85 -25.05 37.14
N PRO A 25 -30.91 -24.88 36.33
CA PRO A 25 -30.88 -24.03 35.14
C PRO A 25 -30.70 -22.53 35.44
N ASP A 26 -31.10 -22.08 36.62
CA ASP A 26 -31.03 -20.66 37.02
C ASP A 26 -29.74 -20.32 37.80
N VAL A 27 -28.85 -21.29 38.02
CA VAL A 27 -27.65 -21.10 38.83
C VAL A 27 -26.45 -20.76 37.94
N LEU A 28 -25.91 -19.55 38.13
CA LEU A 28 -24.67 -19.13 37.48
C LEU A 28 -23.45 -19.76 38.18
N LEU A 29 -22.50 -20.25 37.39
CA LEU A 29 -21.29 -20.89 37.89
C LEU A 29 -20.28 -19.85 38.42
N ASP A 30 -20.12 -19.78 39.74
CA ASP A 30 -18.97 -19.12 40.38
C ASP A 30 -17.77 -20.06 40.52
N LEU A 31 -16.79 -19.85 39.65
CA LEU A 31 -15.48 -20.52 39.58
C LEU A 31 -14.34 -19.51 39.82
N SER A 32 -14.62 -18.37 40.46
CA SER A 32 -13.65 -17.31 40.70
C SER A 32 -12.42 -17.80 41.50
N GLY A 33 -11.22 -17.58 40.97
CA GLY A 33 -9.96 -18.04 41.56
C GLY A 33 -9.82 -19.57 41.65
N ALA A 34 -10.70 -20.34 41.00
CA ALA A 34 -10.63 -21.80 41.03
C ALA A 34 -9.37 -22.31 40.33
N ASN A 35 -8.80 -23.40 40.84
CA ASN A 35 -7.74 -24.12 40.13
C ASN A 35 -8.38 -25.20 39.24
N LEU A 36 -8.37 -24.97 37.93
CA LEU A 36 -8.97 -25.80 36.89
C LEU A 36 -7.94 -26.21 35.82
N GLY A 37 -6.65 -26.10 36.13
CA GLY A 37 -5.59 -26.42 35.20
C GLY A 37 -5.62 -27.88 34.74
N GLY A 38 -5.49 -28.07 33.43
CA GLY A 38 -5.61 -29.39 32.79
C GLY A 38 -7.00 -29.99 32.81
N ALA A 39 -8.04 -29.24 33.19
CA ALA A 39 -9.41 -29.75 33.14
C ALA A 39 -9.87 -29.97 31.68
N GLU A 40 -10.66 -31.02 31.47
CA GLU A 40 -11.27 -31.36 30.19
C GLU A 40 -12.68 -30.77 30.13
N LEU A 41 -12.78 -29.56 29.58
CA LEU A 41 -13.99 -28.74 29.49
C LEU A 41 -14.38 -28.45 28.03
N GLY A 42 -13.96 -29.32 27.11
CA GLY A 42 -14.38 -29.25 25.72
C GLY A 42 -15.91 -29.32 25.62
N GLU A 43 -16.49 -28.48 24.77
CA GLU A 43 -17.94 -28.34 24.53
C GLU A 43 -18.76 -27.93 25.78
N ALA A 44 -18.10 -27.59 26.90
CA ALA A 44 -18.79 -27.20 28.13
C ALA A 44 -19.59 -25.91 27.96
N ASN A 45 -20.78 -25.86 28.58
CA ASN A 45 -21.55 -24.63 28.68
C ASN A 45 -21.09 -23.85 29.92
N LEU A 46 -20.34 -22.77 29.70
CA LEU A 46 -19.84 -21.84 30.71
C LEU A 46 -20.38 -20.42 30.46
N HIS A 47 -21.57 -20.32 29.85
CA HIS A 47 -22.25 -19.06 29.58
C HIS A 47 -22.44 -18.26 30.87
N GLU A 48 -22.05 -16.99 30.86
CA GLU A 48 -22.15 -16.07 32.02
C GLU A 48 -21.44 -16.58 33.29
N ALA A 49 -20.55 -17.58 33.19
CA ALA A 49 -19.79 -18.09 34.32
C ALA A 49 -18.77 -17.06 34.81
N ASN A 50 -18.57 -17.00 36.13
CA ASN A 50 -17.50 -16.22 36.74
C ASN A 50 -16.25 -17.11 36.88
N LEU A 51 -15.28 -16.91 36.00
CA LEU A 51 -13.95 -17.53 35.96
C LEU A 51 -12.85 -16.49 36.26
N SER A 52 -13.20 -15.35 36.86
CA SER A 52 -12.24 -14.29 37.17
C SER A 52 -11.12 -14.84 38.05
N GLU A 53 -9.88 -14.49 37.73
CA GLU A 53 -8.66 -14.95 38.43
C GLU A 53 -8.48 -16.49 38.47
N ALA A 54 -9.29 -17.27 37.73
CA ALA A 54 -9.18 -18.72 37.72
C ALA A 54 -7.87 -19.18 37.05
N ASN A 55 -7.30 -20.28 37.55
CA ASN A 55 -6.15 -20.91 36.94
C ASN A 55 -6.60 -22.01 35.97
N LEU A 56 -6.55 -21.72 34.67
CA LEU A 56 -6.98 -22.54 33.53
C LEU A 56 -5.79 -22.95 32.64
N PHE A 57 -4.60 -23.07 33.23
CA PHE A 57 -3.40 -23.46 32.48
C PHE A 57 -3.56 -24.86 31.88
N HIS A 58 -3.21 -25.05 30.60
CA HIS A 58 -3.40 -26.29 29.85
C HIS A 58 -4.84 -26.84 29.85
N THR A 59 -5.85 -26.03 30.15
CA THR A 59 -7.25 -26.49 30.14
C THR A 59 -7.74 -26.65 28.69
N ASN A 60 -8.48 -27.73 28.42
CA ASN A 60 -9.19 -27.91 27.16
C ASN A 60 -10.57 -27.25 27.26
N LEU A 61 -10.76 -26.16 26.54
CA LEU A 61 -12.01 -25.39 26.38
C LEU A 61 -12.46 -25.37 24.91
N LYS A 62 -12.00 -26.35 24.12
CA LYS A 62 -12.33 -26.45 22.70
C LYS A 62 -13.84 -26.49 22.52
N LYS A 63 -14.40 -25.64 21.64
CA LYS A 63 -15.85 -25.51 21.39
C LYS A 63 -16.70 -25.16 22.62
N ALA A 64 -16.11 -24.78 23.75
CA ALA A 64 -16.86 -24.39 24.93
C ALA A 64 -17.69 -23.12 24.65
N ASN A 65 -18.86 -23.02 25.27
CA ASN A 65 -19.64 -21.78 25.27
C ASN A 65 -19.24 -20.92 26.48
N LEU A 66 -18.37 -19.94 26.25
CA LEU A 66 -17.91 -18.95 27.24
C LEU A 66 -18.52 -17.57 26.99
N SER A 67 -19.63 -17.48 26.26
CA SER A 67 -20.22 -16.19 25.92
C SER A 67 -20.64 -15.46 27.20
N LYS A 68 -20.29 -14.17 27.27
CA LYS A 68 -20.45 -13.29 28.44
C LYS A 68 -19.79 -13.78 29.74
N ALA A 69 -18.94 -14.80 29.70
CA ALA A 69 -18.21 -15.23 30.88
C ALA A 69 -17.21 -14.16 31.33
N ASP A 70 -16.96 -14.09 32.64
CA ASP A 70 -15.90 -13.25 33.20
C ASP A 70 -14.64 -14.11 33.40
N LEU A 71 -13.66 -13.97 32.52
CA LEU A 71 -12.31 -14.54 32.63
C LEU A 71 -11.26 -13.46 32.93
N SER A 72 -11.66 -12.32 33.51
CA SER A 72 -10.71 -11.26 33.83
C SER A 72 -9.59 -11.78 34.72
N LYS A 73 -8.34 -11.45 34.36
CA LYS A 73 -7.11 -11.90 35.04
C LYS A 73 -6.96 -13.43 35.16
N ALA A 74 -7.74 -14.22 34.42
CA ALA A 74 -7.59 -15.67 34.42
C ALA A 74 -6.25 -16.08 33.79
N ASN A 75 -5.69 -17.21 34.25
CA ASN A 75 -4.50 -17.80 33.67
C ASN A 75 -4.87 -18.90 32.66
N LEU A 76 -4.89 -18.57 31.38
CA LEU A 76 -5.18 -19.43 30.23
C LEU A 76 -3.90 -19.84 29.47
N PHE A 77 -2.75 -19.86 30.16
CA PHE A 77 -1.49 -20.29 29.56
C PHE A 77 -1.61 -21.67 28.92
N HIS A 78 -1.30 -21.79 27.62
CA HIS A 78 -1.47 -23.01 26.82
C HIS A 78 -2.89 -23.63 26.83
N ALA A 79 -3.94 -22.85 27.12
CA ALA A 79 -5.31 -23.35 27.03
C ALA A 79 -5.72 -23.56 25.56
N ASP A 80 -6.51 -24.59 25.28
CA ASP A 80 -7.15 -24.78 23.98
C ASP A 80 -8.56 -24.18 24.02
N LEU A 81 -8.74 -23.03 23.39
CA LEU A 81 -10.00 -22.32 23.20
C LEU A 81 -10.47 -22.40 21.74
N SER A 82 -9.92 -23.32 20.94
CA SER A 82 -10.25 -23.41 19.52
C SER A 82 -11.74 -23.64 19.31
N GLU A 83 -12.32 -22.97 18.31
CA GLU A 83 -13.74 -23.05 17.97
C GLU A 83 -14.71 -22.63 19.11
N SER A 84 -14.21 -22.04 20.20
CA SER A 84 -15.04 -21.64 21.35
C SER A 84 -15.88 -20.39 21.06
N ASN A 85 -16.98 -20.24 21.79
CA ASN A 85 -17.82 -19.04 21.74
C ASN A 85 -17.47 -18.12 22.92
N LEU A 86 -16.72 -17.05 22.66
CA LEU A 86 -16.27 -16.03 23.62
C LEU A 86 -16.98 -14.69 23.40
N ARG A 87 -18.13 -14.67 22.73
CA ARG A 87 -18.86 -13.43 22.43
C ARG A 87 -19.15 -12.66 23.71
N TYR A 88 -18.80 -11.38 23.74
CA TYR A 88 -18.98 -10.50 24.90
C TYR A 88 -18.29 -10.95 26.19
N ALA A 89 -17.37 -11.92 26.13
CA ALA A 89 -16.63 -12.36 27.31
C ALA A 89 -15.65 -11.26 27.78
N ASN A 90 -15.41 -11.20 29.09
CA ASN A 90 -14.40 -10.34 29.67
C ASN A 90 -13.12 -11.14 29.92
N LEU A 91 -12.06 -10.89 29.17
CA LEU A 91 -10.72 -11.43 29.37
C LEU A 91 -9.71 -10.31 29.65
N ASN A 92 -10.16 -9.19 30.21
CA ASN A 92 -9.27 -8.07 30.57
C ASN A 92 -8.13 -8.58 31.48
N GLU A 93 -6.90 -8.19 31.14
CA GLU A 93 -5.68 -8.57 31.88
C GLU A 93 -5.46 -10.08 32.02
N ALA A 94 -6.14 -10.93 31.24
CA ALA A 94 -5.93 -12.38 31.24
C ALA A 94 -4.56 -12.78 30.65
N ASN A 95 -4.04 -13.91 31.09
CA ASN A 95 -2.83 -14.52 30.55
C ASN A 95 -3.19 -15.60 29.52
N LEU A 96 -3.05 -15.31 28.24
CA LEU A 96 -3.31 -16.18 27.08
C LEU A 96 -2.02 -16.51 26.31
N HIS A 97 -0.86 -16.43 26.97
CA HIS A 97 0.41 -16.84 26.38
C HIS A 97 0.29 -18.27 25.81
N ASP A 98 0.68 -18.44 24.54
CA ASP A 98 0.63 -19.71 23.81
C ASP A 98 -0.75 -20.41 23.81
N ALA A 99 -1.84 -19.68 24.02
CA ALA A 99 -3.20 -20.22 23.94
C ALA A 99 -3.65 -20.37 22.47
N ASN A 100 -4.48 -21.39 22.22
CA ASN A 100 -5.08 -21.62 20.91
C ASN A 100 -6.51 -21.06 20.88
N LEU A 101 -6.75 -19.96 20.17
CA LEU A 101 -8.07 -19.36 19.90
C LEU A 101 -8.45 -19.45 18.41
N SER A 102 -7.84 -20.37 17.66
CA SER A 102 -8.19 -20.57 16.25
C SER A 102 -9.68 -20.85 16.08
N GLN A 103 -10.30 -20.18 15.10
CA GLN A 103 -11.74 -20.26 14.80
C GLN A 103 -12.67 -19.86 15.97
N ALA A 104 -12.14 -19.26 17.05
CA ALA A 104 -12.97 -18.80 18.16
C ALA A 104 -13.83 -17.58 17.75
N ASN A 105 -15.00 -17.44 18.37
CA ASN A 105 -15.86 -16.29 18.19
C ASN A 105 -15.71 -15.30 19.35
N LEU A 106 -14.93 -14.25 19.13
CA LEU A 106 -14.58 -13.19 20.08
C LEU A 106 -15.35 -11.88 19.81
N LEU A 107 -16.50 -11.93 19.10
CA LEU A 107 -17.30 -10.74 18.79
C LEU A 107 -17.54 -9.93 20.07
N SER A 108 -17.07 -8.68 20.05
CA SER A 108 -17.22 -7.73 21.16
C SER A 108 -16.68 -8.21 22.51
N ALA A 109 -15.73 -9.15 22.54
CA ALA A 109 -15.03 -9.55 23.75
C ALA A 109 -14.04 -8.45 24.20
N ASP A 110 -13.77 -8.38 25.51
CA ASP A 110 -12.76 -7.48 26.08
C ASP A 110 -11.48 -8.24 26.40
N LEU A 111 -10.42 -8.04 25.61
CA LEU A 111 -9.07 -8.57 25.81
C LEU A 111 -8.08 -7.44 26.12
N SER A 112 -8.56 -6.30 26.60
CA SER A 112 -7.69 -5.15 26.87
C SER A 112 -6.63 -5.52 27.90
N LYS A 113 -5.39 -5.10 27.63
CA LYS A 113 -4.19 -5.41 28.44
C LYS A 113 -3.90 -6.90 28.67
N ALA A 114 -4.60 -7.82 28.00
CA ALA A 114 -4.29 -9.24 28.11
C ALA A 114 -2.89 -9.53 27.51
N SER A 115 -2.23 -10.57 28.02
CA SER A 115 -0.97 -11.05 27.46
C SER A 115 -1.21 -12.26 26.58
N MET A 116 -0.98 -12.11 25.29
CA MET A 116 -1.29 -13.06 24.23
C MET A 116 -0.05 -13.29 23.35
N PHE A 117 1.14 -13.28 23.95
CA PHE A 117 2.36 -13.56 23.18
C PHE A 117 2.29 -14.98 22.62
N ASN A 118 2.54 -15.07 21.31
CA ASN A 118 2.46 -16.31 20.53
C ASN A 118 1.11 -17.05 20.61
N ALA A 119 0.01 -16.35 20.90
CA ALA A 119 -1.34 -16.93 20.84
C ALA A 119 -1.82 -17.07 19.39
N ASP A 120 -2.60 -18.11 19.11
CA ASP A 120 -3.17 -18.41 17.79
C ASP A 120 -4.62 -17.92 17.70
N PHE A 121 -4.93 -17.07 16.73
CA PHE A 121 -6.25 -16.52 16.39
C PHE A 121 -6.60 -16.79 14.91
N ASN A 122 -5.98 -17.78 14.28
CA ASN A 122 -6.24 -18.12 12.88
C ASN A 122 -7.74 -18.31 12.63
N ASP A 123 -8.27 -17.67 11.60
CA ASP A 123 -9.70 -17.72 11.23
C ASP A 123 -10.68 -17.28 12.35
N ALA A 124 -10.21 -16.59 13.40
CA ALA A 124 -11.07 -16.14 14.48
C ALA A 124 -11.96 -14.96 14.07
N ASN A 125 -13.16 -14.89 14.66
CA ASN A 125 -14.04 -13.73 14.54
C ASN A 125 -13.78 -12.76 15.69
N CYS A 126 -13.05 -11.69 15.41
CA CYS A 126 -12.64 -10.64 16.34
C CYS A 126 -13.31 -9.30 16.06
N ILE A 127 -14.50 -9.30 15.43
CA ILE A 127 -15.23 -8.06 15.13
C ILE A 127 -15.53 -7.29 16.42
N ASN A 128 -15.28 -5.98 16.44
CA ASN A 128 -15.48 -5.09 17.60
C ASN A 128 -14.75 -5.55 18.89
N VAL A 129 -13.72 -6.39 18.79
CA VAL A 129 -12.96 -6.82 19.97
C VAL A 129 -12.17 -5.67 20.56
N ASN A 130 -12.06 -5.61 21.89
CA ASN A 130 -11.20 -4.64 22.56
C ASN A 130 -9.85 -5.27 22.89
N LEU A 131 -8.81 -4.94 22.13
CA LEU A 131 -7.42 -5.38 22.31
C LEU A 131 -6.50 -4.21 22.74
N LYS A 132 -7.08 -3.14 23.28
CA LYS A 132 -6.34 -1.94 23.69
C LYS A 132 -5.23 -2.31 24.68
N GLN A 133 -4.02 -1.80 24.41
CA GLN A 133 -2.83 -2.03 25.25
C GLN A 133 -2.45 -3.51 25.46
N ALA A 134 -3.00 -4.42 24.66
CA ALA A 134 -2.66 -5.84 24.77
C ALA A 134 -1.24 -6.15 24.30
N ASN A 135 -0.66 -7.22 24.82
CA ASN A 135 0.60 -7.77 24.34
C ASN A 135 0.34 -8.93 23.36
N LEU A 136 0.35 -8.62 22.07
CA LEU A 136 0.12 -9.53 20.93
C LEU A 136 1.41 -9.84 20.17
N LYS A 137 2.57 -9.69 20.82
CA LYS A 137 3.86 -9.95 20.18
C LYS A 137 3.92 -11.41 19.71
N MET A 138 4.27 -11.63 18.44
CA MET A 138 4.27 -12.94 17.78
C MET A 138 2.92 -13.68 17.74
N ALA A 139 1.80 -13.00 18.05
CA ALA A 139 0.48 -13.59 17.87
C ALA A 139 0.18 -13.85 16.39
N ILE A 140 -0.62 -14.86 16.11
CA ILE A 140 -0.97 -15.30 14.75
C ILE A 140 -2.45 -15.03 14.54
N PHE A 141 -2.81 -14.22 13.55
CA PHE A 141 -4.18 -13.81 13.21
C PHE A 141 -4.55 -14.17 11.78
N LYS A 142 -3.79 -15.03 11.08
CA LYS A 142 -4.00 -15.25 9.65
C LYS A 142 -5.47 -15.54 9.31
N MET A 143 -6.01 -14.83 8.32
CA MET A 143 -7.41 -14.90 7.89
C MET A 143 -8.46 -14.53 8.96
N ALA A 144 -8.07 -13.96 10.10
CA ALA A 144 -9.00 -13.49 11.12
C ALA A 144 -9.76 -12.22 10.67
N ILE A 145 -10.94 -12.02 11.25
CA ILE A 145 -11.79 -10.84 11.00
C ILE A 145 -11.70 -9.91 12.21
N LEU A 146 -10.97 -8.81 12.09
CA LEU A 146 -10.74 -7.78 13.11
C LEU A 146 -11.44 -6.45 12.78
N ARG A 147 -12.55 -6.47 12.04
CA ARG A 147 -13.30 -5.26 11.70
C ARG A 147 -13.69 -4.47 12.94
N ASP A 148 -13.46 -3.17 12.90
CA ASP A 148 -13.75 -2.24 13.99
C ASP A 148 -13.10 -2.62 15.34
N ALA A 149 -12.06 -3.45 15.34
CA ALA A 149 -11.34 -3.83 16.55
C ALA A 149 -10.58 -2.63 17.13
N ASN A 150 -10.52 -2.53 18.46
CA ASN A 150 -9.68 -1.56 19.14
C ASN A 150 -8.33 -2.17 19.49
N LEU A 151 -7.32 -1.91 18.67
CA LEU A 151 -5.93 -2.35 18.84
C LEU A 151 -5.02 -1.19 19.29
N SER A 152 -5.61 -0.10 19.81
CA SER A 152 -4.86 1.11 20.14
C SER A 152 -3.81 0.81 21.22
N GLN A 153 -2.59 1.27 20.98
CA GLN A 153 -1.42 1.04 21.86
C GLN A 153 -1.07 -0.44 22.09
N ALA A 154 -1.60 -1.38 21.30
CA ALA A 154 -1.22 -2.79 21.40
C ALA A 154 0.23 -3.00 20.92
N ASN A 155 0.93 -3.94 21.53
CA ASN A 155 2.21 -4.43 21.03
C ASN A 155 1.97 -5.64 20.13
N MET A 156 2.08 -5.45 18.82
CA MET A 156 1.90 -6.49 17.80
C MET A 156 3.18 -6.74 17.03
N SER A 157 4.34 -6.45 17.63
CA SER A 157 5.62 -6.68 16.99
C SER A 157 5.77 -8.15 16.61
N LYS A 158 6.20 -8.43 15.38
CA LYS A 158 6.35 -9.79 14.82
C LYS A 158 5.06 -10.60 14.73
N ALA A 159 3.88 -9.99 14.88
CA ALA A 159 2.63 -10.70 14.68
C ALA A 159 2.43 -11.06 13.20
N ASP A 160 1.78 -12.19 12.93
CA ASP A 160 1.29 -12.56 11.61
C ASP A 160 -0.17 -12.14 11.50
N LEU A 161 -0.44 -11.09 10.74
CA LEU A 161 -1.76 -10.55 10.42
C LEU A 161 -2.02 -10.68 8.91
N SER A 162 -1.35 -11.61 8.23
CA SER A 162 -1.51 -11.81 6.80
C SER A 162 -2.96 -12.20 6.47
N TRP A 163 -3.50 -11.65 5.39
CA TRP A 163 -4.88 -11.91 4.93
C TRP A 163 -5.99 -11.54 5.92
N CYS A 164 -5.69 -10.76 6.97
CA CYS A 164 -6.70 -10.30 7.91
C CYS A 164 -7.62 -9.25 7.30
N ASP A 165 -8.86 -9.20 7.79
CA ASP A 165 -9.72 -8.05 7.59
C ASP A 165 -9.67 -7.15 8.83
N LEU A 166 -8.91 -6.07 8.75
CA LEU A 166 -8.75 -5.04 9.78
C LEU A 166 -9.59 -3.80 9.49
N SER A 167 -10.51 -3.83 8.51
CA SER A 167 -11.20 -2.62 8.07
C SER A 167 -11.90 -1.88 9.22
N GLY A 168 -11.67 -0.56 9.29
CA GLY A 168 -12.19 0.31 10.36
C GLY A 168 -11.51 0.17 11.73
N ALA A 169 -10.54 -0.73 11.91
CA ALA A 169 -9.88 -0.94 13.19
C ALA A 169 -9.07 0.29 13.67
N ASP A 170 -8.94 0.41 15.00
CA ASP A 170 -8.10 1.43 15.64
C ASP A 170 -6.74 0.85 16.04
N LEU A 171 -5.72 1.09 15.23
CA LEU A 171 -4.32 0.76 15.43
C LEU A 171 -3.49 1.97 15.90
N SER A 172 -4.14 3.02 16.43
CA SER A 172 -3.45 4.24 16.84
C SER A 172 -2.39 3.93 17.90
N LYS A 173 -1.16 4.37 17.65
CA LYS A 173 0.03 4.13 18.49
C LYS A 173 0.37 2.65 18.73
N ALA A 174 -0.14 1.74 17.92
CA ALA A 174 0.24 0.33 17.97
C ALA A 174 1.70 0.14 17.54
N ASP A 175 2.37 -0.85 18.13
CA ASP A 175 3.70 -1.30 17.71
C ASP A 175 3.54 -2.47 16.74
N LEU A 176 3.72 -2.20 15.45
CA LEU A 176 3.60 -3.16 14.33
C LEU A 176 4.96 -3.55 13.76
N ASN A 177 6.06 -3.21 14.45
CA ASN A 177 7.40 -3.43 13.92
C ASN A 177 7.61 -4.91 13.57
N THR A 178 8.14 -5.19 12.39
CA THR A 178 8.41 -6.54 11.86
C THR A 178 7.18 -7.46 11.77
N ALA A 179 5.96 -6.92 11.86
CA ALA A 179 4.74 -7.69 11.66
C ALA A 179 4.50 -7.99 10.17
N ASP A 180 3.80 -9.08 9.88
CA ASP A 180 3.33 -9.41 8.53
C ASP A 180 1.86 -8.97 8.39
N LEU A 181 1.59 -8.01 7.53
CA LEU A 181 0.25 -7.55 7.14
C LEU A 181 0.02 -7.77 5.63
N SER A 182 0.73 -8.72 5.04
CA SER A 182 0.61 -9.00 3.61
C SER A 182 -0.82 -9.40 3.26
N ASN A 183 -1.37 -8.78 2.21
CA ASN A 183 -2.74 -8.98 1.73
C ASN A 183 -3.83 -8.67 2.76
N ALA A 184 -3.53 -7.94 3.83
CA ALA A 184 -4.53 -7.52 4.80
C ALA A 184 -5.38 -6.35 4.26
N ASP A 185 -6.67 -6.33 4.61
CA ASP A 185 -7.53 -5.17 4.38
C ASP A 185 -7.46 -4.23 5.59
N LEU A 186 -6.83 -3.08 5.41
CA LEU A 186 -6.64 -1.99 6.37
C LEU A 186 -7.46 -0.75 5.95
N SER A 187 -8.48 -0.91 5.12
CA SER A 187 -9.31 0.20 4.66
C SER A 187 -9.95 0.91 5.85
N TRP A 188 -9.92 2.24 5.85
CA TRP A 188 -10.50 3.09 6.90
C TRP A 188 -9.88 2.92 8.30
N CYS A 189 -8.74 2.22 8.42
CA CYS A 189 -8.05 2.04 9.69
C CYS A 189 -7.52 3.36 10.26
N LYS A 190 -7.61 3.51 11.58
CA LYS A 190 -6.88 4.57 12.29
C LYS A 190 -5.52 4.04 12.67
N MET A 191 -4.46 4.53 12.05
CA MET A 191 -3.08 4.07 12.29
C MET A 191 -2.20 5.21 12.81
N SER A 192 -2.82 6.24 13.39
CA SER A 192 -2.11 7.45 13.79
C SER A 192 -1.02 7.13 14.84
N GLY A 193 0.22 7.49 14.53
CA GLY A 193 1.38 7.26 15.41
C GLY A 193 1.79 5.80 15.57
N SER A 194 1.28 4.90 14.72
CA SER A 194 1.72 3.50 14.70
C SER A 194 3.17 3.38 14.23
N LYS A 195 3.86 2.33 14.71
CA LYS A 195 5.22 2.01 14.28
C LYS A 195 5.19 0.83 13.31
N LEU A 196 5.54 1.08 12.05
CA LEU A 196 5.50 0.11 10.95
C LEU A 196 6.92 -0.23 10.45
N ASN A 197 7.94 -0.16 11.32
CA ASN A 197 9.30 -0.38 10.86
C ASN A 197 9.49 -1.86 10.51
N GLU A 198 10.04 -2.11 9.32
CA GLU A 198 10.27 -3.45 8.76
C GLU A 198 9.00 -4.31 8.67
N THR A 199 7.82 -3.69 8.70
CA THR A 199 6.52 -4.35 8.52
C THR A 199 6.33 -4.75 7.07
N ASP A 200 5.76 -5.92 6.83
CA ASP A 200 5.36 -6.35 5.49
C ASP A 200 3.93 -5.91 5.20
N LEU A 201 3.72 -5.00 4.24
CA LEU A 201 2.41 -4.56 3.75
C LEU A 201 2.19 -5.01 2.29
N THR A 202 2.90 -6.03 1.82
CA THR A 202 2.81 -6.49 0.44
C THR A 202 1.36 -6.83 0.07
N GLY A 203 0.81 -6.18 -0.94
CA GLY A 203 -0.57 -6.41 -1.38
C GLY A 203 -1.66 -5.96 -0.39
N ALA A 204 -1.30 -5.28 0.69
CA ALA A 204 -2.26 -4.77 1.65
C ALA A 204 -3.07 -3.60 1.07
N ILE A 205 -4.30 -3.43 1.57
CA ILE A 205 -5.23 -2.38 1.13
C ILE A 205 -5.40 -1.37 2.25
N LEU A 206 -4.86 -0.15 2.12
CA LEU A 206 -4.94 0.92 3.13
C LEU A 206 -5.85 2.06 2.68
N ASN A 207 -6.86 1.77 1.86
CA ASN A 207 -7.71 2.79 1.26
C ASN A 207 -8.36 3.66 2.36
N ALA A 208 -8.12 4.97 2.29
CA ALA A 208 -8.58 5.96 3.27
C ALA A 208 -8.14 5.70 4.74
N ALA A 209 -7.05 4.97 4.95
CA ALA A 209 -6.45 4.82 6.29
C ALA A 209 -5.76 6.10 6.76
N ASP A 210 -5.69 6.31 8.08
CA ASP A 210 -4.97 7.43 8.70
C ASP A 210 -3.58 7.02 9.18
N LEU A 211 -2.54 7.38 8.41
CA LEU A 211 -1.12 7.18 8.72
C LEU A 211 -0.46 8.44 9.31
N SER A 212 -1.22 9.42 9.80
CA SER A 212 -0.65 10.61 10.47
C SER A 212 0.31 10.18 11.58
N LEU A 213 1.48 10.81 11.73
CA LEU A 213 2.51 10.42 12.73
C LEU A 213 3.13 9.02 12.56
N ALA A 214 2.73 8.21 11.57
CA ALA A 214 3.22 6.84 11.45
C ALA A 214 4.69 6.79 11.03
N LEU A 215 5.42 5.79 11.53
CA LEU A 215 6.83 5.56 11.21
C LEU A 215 6.96 4.34 10.30
N LEU A 216 7.35 4.55 9.04
CA LEU A 216 7.51 3.52 8.02
C LEU A 216 8.97 3.41 7.59
N GLN A 217 9.82 2.82 8.44
CA GLN A 217 11.23 2.59 8.10
C GLN A 217 11.44 1.15 7.63
N GLY A 218 11.95 0.93 6.42
CA GLY A 218 12.18 -0.42 5.90
C GLY A 218 10.90 -1.21 5.57
N THR A 219 9.74 -0.55 5.63
CA THR A 219 8.43 -1.17 5.38
C THR A 219 8.33 -1.64 3.93
N ASN A 220 7.81 -2.84 3.73
CA ASN A 220 7.56 -3.37 2.40
C ASN A 220 6.18 -2.90 1.90
N LEU A 221 6.15 -1.96 0.96
CA LEU A 221 4.94 -1.40 0.37
C LEU A 221 4.72 -1.89 -1.08
N GLU A 222 5.29 -3.04 -1.44
CA GLU A 222 5.14 -3.62 -2.77
C GLU A 222 3.69 -4.04 -3.04
N SER A 223 3.11 -3.59 -4.15
CA SER A 223 1.72 -3.87 -4.52
C SER A 223 0.66 -3.40 -3.50
N THR A 224 1.03 -2.53 -2.57
CA THR A 224 0.12 -1.96 -1.57
C THR A 224 -0.76 -0.88 -2.18
N GLU A 225 -2.05 -0.86 -1.83
CA GLU A 225 -2.98 0.22 -2.18
C GLU A 225 -3.01 1.25 -1.04
N LEU A 226 -2.42 2.41 -1.27
CA LEU A 226 -2.37 3.56 -0.36
C LEU A 226 -3.29 4.69 -0.88
N THR A 227 -4.46 4.37 -1.44
CA THR A 227 -5.31 5.40 -2.05
C THR A 227 -6.03 6.24 -0.99
N ASN A 228 -6.07 7.56 -1.19
CA ASN A 228 -6.70 8.52 -0.26
C ASN A 228 -6.24 8.40 1.21
N VAL A 229 -5.03 7.88 1.44
CA VAL A 229 -4.45 7.75 2.77
C VAL A 229 -4.18 9.14 3.34
N ILE A 230 -4.44 9.31 4.64
CA ILE A 230 -4.13 10.55 5.35
C ILE A 230 -2.70 10.47 5.87
N VAL A 231 -1.88 11.45 5.50
CA VAL A 231 -0.49 11.59 5.97
C VAL A 231 -0.22 13.04 6.38
N ASP A 232 0.69 13.24 7.34
CA ASP A 232 1.07 14.57 7.84
C ASP A 232 2.59 14.79 7.84
N SER A 233 3.02 16.00 8.23
CA SER A 233 4.44 16.40 8.34
C SER A 233 5.31 15.54 9.26
N ARG A 234 4.69 14.62 10.01
CA ARG A 234 5.35 13.73 10.95
C ARG A 234 5.25 12.27 10.53
N THR A 235 4.42 11.93 9.53
CA THR A 235 4.48 10.65 8.83
C THR A 235 5.84 10.54 8.13
N TYR A 236 6.58 9.47 8.41
CA TYR A 236 7.95 9.30 7.94
C TYR A 236 8.11 7.99 7.17
N PHE A 237 8.52 8.10 5.89
CA PHE A 237 8.87 6.99 5.03
C PHE A 237 10.39 6.96 4.86
N SER A 238 11.02 5.82 5.12
CA SER A 238 12.45 5.69 4.89
C SER A 238 12.90 4.29 4.52
N GLY A 239 13.57 4.15 3.38
CA GLY A 239 14.07 2.86 2.90
C GLY A 239 12.94 1.85 2.65
N CYS A 240 11.75 2.35 2.31
CA CYS A 240 10.61 1.50 1.98
C CYS A 240 10.80 0.82 0.62
N LYS A 241 10.19 -0.34 0.45
CA LYS A 241 10.19 -1.06 -0.83
C LYS A 241 8.91 -0.77 -1.59
N TYR A 242 9.03 -0.57 -2.90
CA TYR A 242 7.93 -0.23 -3.78
C TYR A 242 8.09 -0.97 -5.11
N ASN A 243 6.97 -1.23 -5.78
CA ASN A 243 6.98 -1.73 -7.15
C ASN A 243 5.95 -0.96 -8.00
N LYS A 244 5.79 -1.37 -9.27
CA LYS A 244 4.82 -0.75 -10.18
C LYS A 244 3.35 -0.98 -9.80
N LYS A 245 3.05 -1.85 -8.84
CA LYS A 245 1.67 -2.05 -8.38
C LYS A 245 1.34 -1.21 -7.16
N SER A 246 2.34 -0.73 -6.41
CA SER A 246 2.14 0.21 -5.31
C SER A 246 1.44 1.48 -5.81
N ASP A 247 0.24 1.75 -5.31
CA ASP A 247 -0.57 2.91 -5.72
C ASP A 247 -0.82 3.81 -4.53
N ALA A 248 -0.64 5.13 -4.70
CA ALA A 248 -0.92 6.12 -3.67
C ALA A 248 -1.85 7.24 -4.20
N THR A 249 -2.67 6.93 -5.20
CA THR A 249 -3.54 7.90 -5.85
C THR A 249 -4.49 8.55 -4.84
N GLY A 250 -4.63 9.88 -4.90
CA GLY A 250 -5.44 10.66 -3.96
C GLY A 250 -4.74 10.99 -2.63
N THR A 251 -3.54 10.45 -2.38
CA THR A 251 -2.77 10.72 -1.15
C THR A 251 -1.87 11.93 -1.32
N ALA A 252 -1.92 12.85 -0.36
CA ALA A 252 -1.11 14.08 -0.35
C ALA A 252 0.35 13.83 0.09
N LEU A 253 1.09 12.98 -0.62
CA LEU A 253 2.43 12.50 -0.20
C LEU A 253 3.44 13.62 0.13
N ARG A 254 3.32 14.80 -0.49
CA ARG A 254 4.20 15.95 -0.23
C ARG A 254 4.09 16.52 1.18
N THR A 255 3.02 16.19 1.92
CA THR A 255 2.93 16.57 3.33
C THR A 255 3.77 15.67 4.22
N ALA A 256 4.12 14.46 3.78
CA ALA A 256 4.92 13.50 4.53
C ALA A 256 6.42 13.67 4.30
N ARG A 257 7.23 13.09 5.20
CA ARG A 257 8.69 13.11 5.11
C ARG A 257 9.20 11.83 4.46
N PHE A 258 10.08 11.97 3.47
CA PHE A 258 10.68 10.86 2.74
C PHE A 258 12.21 10.87 2.85
N ASN A 259 12.83 9.71 3.05
CA ASN A 259 14.28 9.56 3.04
C ASN A 259 14.71 8.17 2.50
N PRO A 260 15.27 8.07 1.29
CA PRO A 260 15.64 9.18 0.40
C PRO A 260 14.44 9.85 -0.29
N ILE A 261 14.64 11.07 -0.79
CA ILE A 261 13.61 11.80 -1.57
C ILE A 261 13.23 11.08 -2.88
N THR A 262 14.04 10.13 -3.33
CA THR A 262 13.76 9.29 -4.50
C THR A 262 12.52 8.41 -4.30
N ASP A 263 12.19 8.05 -3.06
CA ASP A 263 11.01 7.24 -2.72
C ASP A 263 9.72 8.02 -3.03
N LEU A 264 9.66 9.30 -2.66
CA LEU A 264 8.58 10.21 -3.04
C LEU A 264 8.45 10.29 -4.56
N SER A 265 9.57 10.51 -5.26
CA SER A 265 9.57 10.63 -6.71
C SER A 265 9.03 9.38 -7.41
N TYR A 266 9.34 8.19 -6.87
CA TYR A 266 8.87 6.91 -7.40
C TYR A 266 7.37 6.72 -7.19
N LEU A 267 6.85 7.00 -6.00
CA LEU A 267 5.41 6.92 -5.72
C LEU A 267 4.61 7.93 -6.54
N GLU A 268 5.08 9.18 -6.66
CA GLU A 268 4.42 10.18 -7.51
C GLU A 268 4.40 9.75 -8.99
N TRP A 269 5.45 9.07 -9.45
CA TRP A 269 5.48 8.49 -10.79
C TRP A 269 4.43 7.37 -10.94
N ASN A 270 4.31 6.47 -9.96
CA ASN A 270 3.27 5.44 -9.94
C ASN A 270 1.86 6.07 -9.98
N MET A 271 1.60 7.08 -9.15
CA MET A 271 0.31 7.78 -9.13
C MET A 271 -0.03 8.38 -10.50
N ARG A 272 0.92 9.06 -11.15
CA ARG A 272 0.71 9.63 -12.50
C ARG A 272 0.37 8.54 -13.52
N ARG A 273 1.06 7.39 -13.45
CA ARG A 273 0.82 6.26 -14.34
C ARG A 273 -0.56 5.63 -14.11
N HIS A 274 -0.95 5.38 -12.86
CA HIS A 274 -2.26 4.81 -12.52
C HIS A 274 -3.41 5.74 -12.90
N MET A 275 -3.34 7.03 -12.55
CA MET A 275 -4.33 8.03 -12.98
C MET A 275 -4.48 8.07 -14.50
N TRP A 276 -3.37 7.89 -15.22
CA TRP A 276 -3.38 7.81 -16.67
C TRP A 276 -4.06 6.54 -17.17
N GLU A 277 -3.68 5.37 -16.66
CA GLU A 277 -4.27 4.08 -17.02
C GLU A 277 -5.80 4.07 -16.80
N THR A 278 -6.29 4.68 -15.71
CA THR A 278 -7.72 4.87 -15.46
C THR A 278 -8.36 5.82 -16.47
N LYS A 279 -7.83 7.03 -16.63
CA LYS A 279 -8.36 8.04 -17.57
C LYS A 279 -8.31 7.58 -19.02
N TYR A 280 -7.38 6.71 -19.37
CA TYR A 280 -7.20 6.14 -20.70
C TYR A 280 -8.41 5.31 -21.16
N GLN A 281 -9.11 4.66 -20.23
CA GLN A 281 -10.32 3.90 -20.52
C GLN A 281 -11.46 4.81 -21.01
N GLU A 282 -11.49 6.07 -20.55
CA GLU A 282 -12.59 7.01 -20.77
C GLU A 282 -12.39 7.93 -21.99
N MET A 283 -11.20 7.96 -22.60
CA MET A 283 -10.88 8.93 -23.67
C MET A 283 -11.41 8.54 -25.07
N PRO A 284 -11.61 9.51 -25.99
CA PRO A 284 -11.77 9.26 -27.44
C PRO A 284 -10.43 8.91 -28.13
N THR A 285 -10.46 8.08 -29.18
CA THR A 285 -9.28 7.46 -29.83
C THR A 285 -8.19 8.44 -30.28
N MET A 286 -8.52 9.59 -30.89
CA MET A 286 -7.48 10.54 -31.33
C MET A 286 -6.72 11.20 -30.19
N LYS A 287 -7.40 11.53 -29.08
CA LYS A 287 -6.74 12.09 -27.89
C LYS A 287 -5.84 11.06 -27.21
N LYS A 288 -6.17 9.76 -27.30
CA LYS A 288 -5.34 8.68 -26.77
C LYS A 288 -3.95 8.65 -27.41
N TRP A 289 -3.88 8.71 -28.74
CA TRP A 289 -2.61 8.60 -29.46
C TRP A 289 -1.65 9.75 -29.14
N ALA A 290 -2.15 10.99 -29.18
CA ALA A 290 -1.34 12.18 -28.90
C ALA A 290 -0.73 12.14 -27.48
N VAL A 291 -1.53 11.73 -26.50
CA VAL A 291 -1.07 11.72 -25.11
C VAL A 291 -0.21 10.48 -24.79
N GLN A 292 -0.46 9.34 -25.44
CA GLN A 292 0.46 8.20 -25.39
C GLN A 292 1.85 8.55 -25.91
N ALA A 293 1.93 9.25 -27.04
CA ALA A 293 3.20 9.69 -27.59
C ALA A 293 3.95 10.64 -26.61
N PHE A 294 3.21 11.54 -25.96
CA PHE A 294 3.77 12.43 -24.93
C PHE A 294 4.32 11.67 -23.71
N TRP A 295 3.56 10.74 -23.15
CA TRP A 295 4.02 10.02 -21.95
C TRP A 295 5.08 8.97 -22.26
N TRP A 296 5.00 8.35 -23.44
CA TRP A 296 6.05 7.48 -23.92
C TRP A 296 7.36 8.24 -24.14
N SER A 297 7.33 9.47 -24.64
CA SER A 297 8.55 10.26 -24.81
C SER A 297 9.10 10.81 -23.49
N SER A 298 8.23 11.13 -22.53
CA SER A 298 8.62 11.74 -21.24
C SER A 298 8.79 10.78 -20.06
N ASP A 299 8.48 9.49 -20.22
CA ASP A 299 8.44 8.49 -19.14
C ASP A 299 7.52 8.88 -17.97
N TYR A 300 6.33 9.42 -18.26
CA TYR A 300 5.45 10.00 -17.24
C TYR A 300 6.12 11.11 -16.40
N GLY A 301 7.06 11.84 -17.02
CA GLY A 301 7.82 12.90 -16.38
C GLY A 301 8.86 12.40 -15.37
N ASN A 302 9.38 11.18 -15.52
CA ASN A 302 10.39 10.64 -14.60
C ASN A 302 11.81 10.74 -15.14
N SER A 303 12.02 10.41 -16.42
CA SER A 303 13.35 10.26 -17.00
C SER A 303 13.77 11.45 -17.85
N THR A 304 14.64 12.30 -17.30
CA THR A 304 15.30 13.39 -18.06
C THR A 304 16.09 12.84 -19.24
N GLN A 305 16.76 11.69 -19.06
CA GLN A 305 17.53 11.04 -20.12
C GLN A 305 16.64 10.59 -21.28
N ARG A 306 15.44 10.03 -20.99
CA ARG A 306 14.50 9.62 -22.04
C ARG A 306 13.98 10.82 -22.81
N ILE A 307 13.64 11.92 -22.13
CA ILE A 307 13.21 13.17 -22.78
C ILE A 307 14.31 13.67 -23.72
N LEU A 308 15.56 13.76 -23.25
CA LEU A 308 16.70 14.20 -24.06
C LEU A 308 16.97 13.26 -25.24
N ALA A 309 16.90 11.95 -25.03
CA ALA A 309 17.06 10.95 -26.08
C ALA A 309 15.95 11.06 -27.13
N CYS A 310 14.70 11.32 -26.73
CA CYS A 310 13.61 11.59 -27.65
C CYS A 310 13.84 12.88 -28.45
N ILE A 311 14.29 13.96 -27.81
CA ILE A 311 14.61 15.22 -28.52
C ILE A 311 15.67 14.96 -29.61
N VAL A 312 16.77 14.31 -29.25
CA VAL A 312 17.85 13.99 -30.20
C VAL A 312 17.36 13.03 -31.29
N GLY A 313 16.58 12.00 -30.92
CA GLY A 313 16.06 11.01 -31.85
C GLY A 313 15.10 11.59 -32.87
N PHE A 314 14.17 12.47 -32.45
CA PHE A 314 13.28 13.17 -33.38
C PHE A 314 14.05 14.15 -34.25
N ALA A 315 15.04 14.87 -33.71
CA ALA A 315 15.85 15.77 -34.51
C ALA A 315 16.58 15.01 -35.64
N LEU A 316 17.16 13.84 -35.33
CA LEU A 316 17.80 12.99 -36.34
C LEU A 316 16.79 12.43 -37.35
N LEU A 317 15.59 12.05 -36.91
CA LEU A 317 14.53 11.53 -37.79
C LEU A 317 14.10 12.59 -38.82
N PHE A 318 13.79 13.81 -38.38
CA PHE A 318 13.40 14.90 -39.27
C PHE A 318 14.55 15.32 -40.19
N ALA A 319 15.79 15.36 -39.68
CA ALA A 319 16.97 15.59 -40.50
C ALA A 319 17.11 14.55 -41.64
N MET A 320 16.84 13.28 -41.34
CA MET A 320 16.83 12.22 -42.37
C MET A 320 15.70 12.42 -43.38
N ILE A 321 14.49 12.75 -42.95
CA ILE A 321 13.34 13.02 -43.84
C ILE A 321 13.68 14.17 -44.79
N TYR A 322 14.15 15.31 -44.25
CA TYR A 322 14.54 16.46 -45.06
C TYR A 322 15.68 16.13 -46.03
N SER A 323 16.65 15.31 -45.61
CA SER A 323 17.71 14.86 -46.51
C SER A 323 17.20 13.97 -47.65
N SER A 324 16.23 13.09 -47.39
CA SER A 324 15.68 12.17 -48.39
C SER A 324 14.86 12.87 -49.46
N SER A 325 14.11 13.91 -49.09
CA SER A 325 13.27 14.65 -50.03
C SER A 325 14.05 15.61 -50.92
N ILE A 326 15.28 15.99 -50.54
CA ILE A 326 16.21 16.73 -51.41
C ILE A 326 16.86 15.81 -52.46
N VAL A 327 16.87 14.49 -52.21
CA VAL A 327 17.33 13.47 -53.19
C VAL A 327 16.20 13.11 -54.19
N LEU A 328 14.95 13.35 -53.81
CA LEU A 328 13.78 13.32 -54.69
C LEU A 328 13.55 14.76 -55.23
N ASP A 329 12.88 14.97 -56.37
CA ASP A 329 12.73 16.31 -56.99
C ASP A 329 11.83 17.30 -56.19
N ASP A 330 11.47 16.99 -54.94
CA ASP A 330 10.58 17.77 -54.08
C ASP A 330 11.36 18.49 -52.95
N TYR A 331 11.86 19.70 -53.23
CA TYR A 331 12.63 20.48 -52.26
C TYR A 331 11.76 20.92 -51.06
N ILE A 332 12.07 20.43 -49.84
CA ILE A 332 11.29 20.70 -48.62
C ILE A 332 11.75 21.94 -47.84
N ILE A 333 13.05 22.26 -47.82
CA ILE A 333 13.64 23.37 -47.04
C ILE A 333 14.42 24.31 -47.96
N THR A 334 14.30 25.63 -47.82
CA THR A 334 14.96 26.67 -48.65
C THR A 334 15.85 27.58 -47.80
N SER A 335 16.90 28.18 -48.38
CA SER A 335 17.80 29.13 -47.70
C SER A 335 17.56 30.58 -48.12
N GLU A 336 17.66 31.53 -47.19
CA GLU A 336 17.53 32.98 -47.48
C GLU A 336 18.79 33.63 -48.06
N LEU A 337 19.95 32.96 -47.98
CA LEU A 337 21.20 33.49 -48.51
C LEU A 337 21.15 33.56 -50.05
N PRO A 338 21.29 34.75 -50.67
CA PRO A 338 21.50 34.85 -52.10
C PRO A 338 22.92 34.34 -52.37
N PHE A 339 23.05 33.35 -53.27
CA PHE A 339 24.27 32.59 -53.62
C PHE A 339 24.62 31.44 -52.69
N VAL A 340 24.25 30.22 -53.11
CA VAL A 340 25.22 29.30 -53.70
C VAL A 340 24.55 28.54 -54.86
N GLU A 341 24.70 29.02 -56.11
CA GLU A 341 24.76 28.08 -57.23
C GLU A 341 25.99 27.20 -56.97
N LEU A 342 25.80 25.97 -56.50
CA LEU A 342 26.91 25.02 -56.38
C LEU A 342 27.29 24.61 -57.81
N PRO A 343 28.51 24.91 -58.28
CA PRO A 343 28.96 24.39 -59.56
C PRO A 343 28.96 22.86 -59.50
N ASP A 344 28.62 22.21 -60.61
CA ASP A 344 28.51 20.74 -60.82
C ASP A 344 29.76 19.88 -60.46
N LYS A 345 30.75 20.44 -59.77
CA LYS A 345 32.01 19.78 -59.41
C LYS A 345 32.38 19.95 -57.94
N LEU A 346 31.55 19.45 -57.03
CA LEU A 346 31.95 19.11 -55.66
C LEU A 346 30.93 18.16 -55.00
N VAL A 347 30.67 17.04 -55.66
CA VAL A 347 29.68 16.04 -55.20
C VAL A 347 30.04 15.43 -53.83
N SER A 348 31.31 15.41 -53.41
CA SER A 348 31.72 14.85 -52.10
C SER A 348 31.72 15.85 -50.93
N ALA A 349 31.93 17.15 -51.17
CA ALA A 349 31.65 18.19 -50.15
C ALA A 349 30.14 18.40 -49.96
N SER A 350 29.34 17.91 -50.91
CA SER A 350 27.90 18.12 -50.96
C SER A 350 27.13 17.32 -49.92
N ILE A 351 27.47 16.06 -49.64
CA ILE A 351 26.64 15.20 -48.77
C ILE A 351 26.80 15.57 -47.30
N PHE A 352 28.04 15.78 -46.83
CA PHE A 352 28.30 16.10 -45.43
C PHE A 352 27.70 17.46 -45.03
N MET A 353 27.92 18.49 -45.86
CA MET A 353 27.32 19.81 -45.63
C MET A 353 25.79 19.76 -45.72
N ARG A 354 25.21 18.92 -46.61
CA ARG A 354 23.75 18.69 -46.69
C ARG A 354 23.19 18.06 -45.42
N ILE A 355 23.82 16.99 -44.91
CA ILE A 355 23.40 16.33 -43.67
C ILE A 355 23.50 17.30 -42.50
N TYR A 356 24.59 18.07 -42.43
CA TYR A 356 24.78 19.10 -41.42
C TYR A 356 23.67 20.16 -41.47
N SER A 357 23.32 20.68 -42.64
CA SER A 357 22.25 21.68 -42.79
C SER A 357 20.88 21.14 -42.41
N CYS A 358 20.56 19.89 -42.77
CA CYS A 358 19.29 19.25 -42.38
C CYS A 358 19.20 19.02 -40.87
N LEU A 359 20.32 18.62 -40.24
CA LEU A 359 20.40 18.44 -38.80
C LEU A 359 20.31 19.78 -38.06
N TYR A 360 21.02 20.80 -38.54
CA TYR A 360 20.94 22.15 -37.99
C TYR A 360 19.51 22.69 -38.07
N PHE A 361 18.88 22.62 -39.24
CA PHE A 361 17.49 23.07 -39.43
C PHE A 361 16.53 22.33 -38.50
N SER A 362 16.65 21.01 -38.40
CA SER A 362 15.81 20.19 -37.51
C SER A 362 15.96 20.57 -36.03
N CYS A 363 17.21 20.66 -35.54
CA CYS A 363 17.49 21.07 -34.16
C CYS A 363 16.95 22.48 -33.84
N VAL A 364 17.15 23.44 -34.75
CA VAL A 364 16.67 24.82 -34.60
C VAL A 364 15.15 24.88 -34.65
N THR A 365 14.52 24.12 -35.55
CA THR A 365 13.06 24.04 -35.69
C THR A 365 12.40 23.48 -34.43
N MET A 366 12.97 22.42 -33.86
CA MET A 366 12.47 21.84 -32.61
C MET A 366 12.65 22.75 -31.38
N THR A 367 13.65 23.65 -31.36
CA THR A 367 14.01 24.44 -30.17
C THR A 367 13.61 25.92 -30.23
N THR A 368 13.50 26.51 -31.43
CA THR A 368 13.44 27.97 -31.64
C THR A 368 12.47 28.40 -32.75
N LEU A 369 11.37 27.66 -32.97
CA LEU A 369 10.33 28.01 -33.96
C LEU A 369 10.77 28.01 -35.44
N GLY A 370 11.96 27.48 -35.77
CA GLY A 370 12.48 27.51 -37.13
C GLY A 370 12.91 28.91 -37.59
N PHE A 371 13.12 29.85 -36.65
CA PHE A 371 13.77 31.13 -36.96
C PHE A 371 15.26 30.88 -37.20
N GLY A 372 15.64 30.78 -38.48
CA GLY A 372 17.02 30.67 -38.93
C GLY A 372 17.11 30.91 -40.43
N ASP A 373 18.33 30.89 -40.96
CA ASP A 373 18.61 31.18 -42.38
C ASP A 373 18.06 30.12 -43.37
N ILE A 374 17.39 29.08 -42.85
CA ILE A 374 16.77 27.97 -43.56
C ILE A 374 15.31 27.85 -43.09
N HIS A 375 14.36 27.72 -44.02
CA HIS A 375 12.91 27.67 -43.76
C HIS A 375 12.19 26.65 -44.64
N ALA A 376 10.93 26.32 -44.33
CA ALA A 376 10.12 25.42 -45.17
C ALA A 376 9.84 26.04 -46.54
N ASN A 377 9.93 25.25 -47.62
CA ASN A 377 9.59 25.71 -48.96
C ASN A 377 8.11 26.16 -49.02
N PRO A 378 7.82 27.44 -49.34
CA PRO A 378 6.47 27.96 -49.34
C PRO A 378 5.54 27.32 -50.39
N LEU A 379 6.10 26.65 -51.40
CA LEU A 379 5.36 25.97 -52.46
C LEU A 379 5.06 24.50 -52.14
N SER A 380 5.69 23.93 -51.11
CA SER A 380 5.53 22.51 -50.73
C SER A 380 4.58 22.37 -49.55
N VAL A 381 3.33 21.96 -49.82
CA VAL A 381 2.33 21.69 -48.77
C VAL A 381 2.81 20.58 -47.83
N THR A 382 3.46 19.55 -48.38
CA THR A 382 4.03 18.44 -47.61
C THR A 382 5.16 18.91 -46.71
N GLY A 383 6.04 19.78 -47.22
CA GLY A 383 7.12 20.38 -46.44
C GLY A 383 6.61 21.25 -45.29
N GLN A 384 5.61 22.10 -45.55
CA GLN A 384 4.96 22.92 -44.52
C GLN A 384 4.29 22.05 -43.45
N ALA A 385 3.60 20.99 -43.84
CA ALA A 385 2.96 20.07 -42.90
C ALA A 385 3.98 19.35 -42.00
N LEU A 386 5.12 18.93 -42.54
CA LEU A 386 6.20 18.29 -41.79
C LEU A 386 6.85 19.24 -40.79
N VAL A 387 7.13 20.48 -41.19
CA VAL A 387 7.70 21.49 -40.29
C VAL A 387 6.72 21.86 -39.18
N MET A 388 5.42 22.02 -39.49
CA MET A 388 4.40 22.24 -38.46
C MET A 388 4.34 21.09 -37.44
N LEU A 389 4.45 19.84 -37.91
CA LEU A 389 4.49 18.68 -37.05
C LEU A 389 5.74 18.64 -36.17
N GLU A 390 6.91 18.94 -36.75
CA GLU A 390 8.19 19.00 -36.03
C GLU A 390 8.17 20.05 -34.91
N VAL A 391 7.68 21.26 -35.21
CA VAL A 391 7.53 22.34 -34.23
C VAL A 391 6.60 21.89 -33.08
N LEU A 392 5.48 21.25 -33.40
CA LEU A 392 4.53 20.78 -32.41
C LEU A 392 5.16 19.70 -31.49
N ILE A 393 5.91 18.76 -32.06
CA ILE A 393 6.66 17.75 -31.29
C ILE A 393 7.73 18.41 -30.42
N GLY A 394 8.48 19.38 -30.97
CA GLY A 394 9.50 20.15 -30.25
C GLY A 394 8.95 20.83 -29.00
N TYR A 395 7.80 21.52 -29.13
CA TYR A 395 7.13 22.17 -28.00
C TYR A 395 6.71 21.19 -26.91
N ILE A 396 6.16 20.06 -27.30
CA ILE A 396 5.71 19.02 -26.38
C ILE A 396 6.89 18.46 -25.56
N LEU A 397 8.02 18.19 -26.23
CA LEU A 397 9.23 17.67 -25.57
C LEU A 397 9.94 18.71 -24.72
N LEU A 398 10.03 19.96 -25.20
CA LEU A 398 10.62 21.06 -24.44
C LEU A 398 9.79 21.38 -23.19
N GLY A 399 8.45 21.41 -23.32
CA GLY A 399 7.53 21.54 -22.20
C GLY A 399 7.70 20.40 -21.18
N SER A 400 7.89 19.16 -21.65
CA SER A 400 8.21 18.01 -20.79
C SER A 400 9.51 18.23 -20.01
N LEU A 401 10.56 18.68 -20.71
CA LEU A 401 11.87 18.92 -20.13
C LEU A 401 11.83 20.02 -19.07
N ILE A 402 11.21 21.16 -19.39
CA ILE A 402 11.04 22.28 -18.46
C ILE A 402 10.25 21.84 -17.22
N THR A 403 9.15 21.10 -17.42
CA THR A 403 8.35 20.56 -16.31
C THR A 403 9.19 19.65 -15.42
N ARG A 404 10.01 18.77 -16.01
CA ARG A 404 10.87 17.87 -15.24
C ARG A 404 11.97 18.62 -14.48
N LEU A 405 12.62 19.58 -15.13
CA LEU A 405 13.65 20.42 -14.51
C LEU A 405 13.07 21.22 -13.34
N SER A 406 11.88 21.82 -13.51
CA SER A 406 11.18 22.54 -12.44
C SER A 406 10.98 21.66 -11.20
N VAL A 407 10.47 20.43 -11.39
CA VAL A 407 10.32 19.46 -10.29
C VAL A 407 11.67 19.16 -9.61
N SER A 408 12.73 18.96 -10.40
CA SER A 408 14.08 18.66 -9.88
C SER A 408 14.69 19.82 -9.07
N PHE A 409 14.38 21.08 -9.39
CA PHE A 409 14.87 22.23 -8.63
C PHE A 409 14.08 22.42 -7.32
N THR A 410 12.80 22.08 -7.29
CA THR A 410 11.97 22.17 -6.07
C THR A 410 12.23 21.06 -5.05
N SER A 411 12.94 19.99 -5.42
CA SER A 411 13.23 18.86 -4.54
C SER A 411 14.59 18.93 -3.80
N VAL A 412 15.24 20.11 -3.81
CA VAL A 412 16.57 20.34 -3.19
C VAL A 412 16.46 20.96 -1.79
N GLU A 413 15.23 21.20 -1.29
CA GLU A 413 14.95 21.54 0.12
C GLU A 413 14.40 20.32 0.86
#